data_AF-A0A3B9D1C0-F1
#
_entry.id   AF-A0A3B9D1C0-F1
#
_cell.length_a   1.000
_cell.length_b   1.000
_cell.length_c   1.000
_cell.angle_alpha   90.00
_cell.angle_beta   90.00
_cell.angle_gamma   90.00
#
_symmetry.space_group_name_H-M   'P 1'
#
loop_
_entity.id
_entity.type
_entity.pdbx_description
1 polymer ?
#
loop_
_entity_poly.entity_id
_entity_poly.type
_entity_poly.pdbx_seq_one_letter_code
_entity_poly.pdbx_strand_id
1 'polypeptide(L)'
;MGHSKSSGSMALHLLLLATALPAQLPVCQAQIVAAGKGSYTTSLTEFGPSDHGTQFNVYIADDAPNPYPTSDWWTSVLTQPFSQNLFAFPLAFRCDADGLQVDRPQVRTTEQAVITPFQADFTIGAKGEKYARALAEDWSDFTVDILFANQSADWTATIGHGLPFAYATFRSGTPVIRFHSPPRVIRRRKDALHIRLENGQEYGIFYIAKEAVADEEQRQFTFSDGTYLSVAAVPKETEFNTLHKAAFQHVTDSRVEYSYDMQAGHVTTEYRIETQPVQGDSSPGLLTLFPHHYKRQEVPETVGTYESLRGQLRVIQGNRFTTVEPFHGVLPYLPEPVSDGFNVRHLHQLLDRIADKKELFTSSTDPIVAELMKQGNPAIKPSDTYFGGKQIAHIARLIPIADQSKNTRARDTLLRRLREQLVDWFTATPGEKDHYFFMTGVAVG
;
A
#
# COMPACT_ATOMS: atom_id res chain seq x y z
N MET A 1 -63.74 -56.50 -21.95
CA MET A 1 -65.16 -56.49 -21.51
C MET A 1 -65.32 -57.52 -20.41
N GLY A 2 -65.97 -57.17 -19.30
CA GLY A 2 -66.44 -58.13 -18.30
C GLY A 2 -65.73 -58.05 -16.95
N HIS A 3 -66.36 -57.35 -16.01
CA HIS A 3 -66.00 -57.24 -14.60
C HIS A 3 -66.05 -58.57 -13.83
N SER A 4 -65.21 -58.70 -12.79
CA SER A 4 -65.57 -59.41 -11.56
C SER A 4 -64.77 -58.88 -10.37
N LYS A 5 -65.45 -58.72 -9.24
CA LYS A 5 -64.99 -58.17 -7.95
C LYS A 5 -64.31 -59.26 -7.12
N SER A 6 -63.29 -58.90 -6.35
CA SER A 6 -62.86 -59.61 -5.13
C SER A 6 -62.30 -58.55 -4.17
N SER A 7 -63.07 -58.14 -3.17
CA SER A 7 -62.95 -58.56 -1.75
C SER A 7 -61.69 -58.05 -1.07
N GLY A 8 -61.89 -57.10 -0.16
CA GLY A 8 -60.83 -56.42 0.56
C GLY A 8 -60.23 -57.23 1.70
N SER A 9 -59.08 -56.74 2.16
CA SER A 9 -58.57 -56.95 3.52
C SER A 9 -57.91 -55.66 3.99
N MET A 10 -58.23 -55.29 5.22
CA MET A 10 -57.74 -54.14 5.98
C MET A 10 -56.21 -54.14 6.08
N ALA A 11 -55.59 -52.99 5.79
CA ALA A 11 -54.25 -52.66 6.27
C ALA A 11 -54.25 -51.23 6.84
N LEU A 12 -54.21 -51.19 8.17
CA LEU A 12 -54.06 -50.04 9.05
C LEU A 12 -52.84 -49.21 8.61
N HIS A 13 -53.05 -48.02 8.04
CA HIS A 13 -51.96 -47.08 7.75
C HIS A 13 -51.83 -46.10 8.93
N LEU A 14 -50.75 -46.27 9.70
CA LEU A 14 -50.24 -45.26 10.63
C LEU A 14 -49.89 -44.00 9.83
N LEU A 15 -50.54 -42.87 10.13
CA LEU A 15 -50.04 -41.54 9.75
C LEU A 15 -48.81 -41.23 10.60
N LEU A 16 -47.61 -41.33 10.01
CA LEU A 16 -46.43 -40.67 10.56
C LEU A 16 -46.56 -39.16 10.27
N LEU A 17 -46.92 -38.37 11.29
CA LEU A 17 -46.66 -36.93 11.27
C LEU A 17 -45.13 -36.74 11.33
N ALA A 18 -44.53 -36.40 10.19
CA ALA A 18 -43.17 -35.89 10.14
C ALA A 18 -43.15 -34.50 10.81
N THR A 19 -42.74 -34.43 12.07
CA THR A 19 -42.36 -33.18 12.71
C THR A 19 -41.07 -32.69 12.06
N ALA A 20 -41.19 -31.77 11.11
CA ALA A 20 -40.06 -31.02 10.60
C ALA A 20 -39.50 -30.17 11.75
N LEU A 21 -38.40 -30.63 12.38
CA LEU A 21 -37.56 -29.76 13.18
C LEU A 21 -37.04 -28.67 12.23
N PRO A 22 -37.24 -27.38 12.53
CA PRO A 22 -36.51 -26.35 11.80
C PRO A 22 -35.02 -26.60 12.03
N ALA A 23 -34.29 -26.87 10.96
CA ALA A 23 -32.84 -26.87 10.99
C ALA A 23 -32.41 -25.46 11.43
N GLN A 24 -31.98 -25.33 12.68
CA GLN A 24 -31.28 -24.13 13.13
C GLN A 24 -29.98 -24.10 12.34
N LEU A 25 -29.92 -23.23 11.34
CA LEU A 25 -28.64 -22.80 10.76
C LEU A 25 -27.76 -22.35 11.94
N PRO A 26 -26.49 -22.78 12.01
CA PRO A 26 -25.61 -22.32 13.06
C PRO A 26 -25.55 -20.79 12.98
N VAL A 27 -26.09 -20.13 14.00
CA VAL A 27 -25.87 -18.70 14.18
C VAL A 27 -24.38 -18.57 14.44
N CYS A 28 -23.65 -18.05 13.45
CA CYS A 28 -22.26 -17.65 13.64
C CYS A 28 -22.26 -16.56 14.72
N GLN A 29 -22.01 -16.93 15.98
CA GLN A 29 -21.94 -15.96 17.06
C GLN A 29 -20.72 -15.09 16.80
N ALA A 30 -20.93 -13.78 16.74
CA ALA A 30 -19.85 -12.81 16.69
C ALA A 30 -18.83 -13.11 17.80
N GLN A 31 -17.65 -13.57 17.42
CA GLN A 31 -16.64 -13.90 18.41
C GLN A 31 -16.01 -12.60 18.90
N ILE A 32 -16.36 -12.24 20.13
CA ILE A 32 -15.65 -11.21 20.88
C ILE A 32 -14.35 -11.82 21.38
N VAL A 33 -13.23 -11.23 20.99
CA VAL A 33 -11.89 -11.64 21.37
C VAL A 33 -11.37 -10.69 22.45
N ALA A 34 -11.02 -11.25 23.61
CA ALA A 34 -10.47 -10.46 24.71
C ALA A 34 -9.04 -9.99 24.40
N ALA A 35 -8.76 -8.73 24.71
CA ALA A 35 -7.44 -8.11 24.59
C ALA A 35 -7.13 -7.32 25.87
N GLY A 36 -6.51 -7.98 26.84
CA GLY A 36 -6.32 -7.42 28.18
C GLY A 36 -7.67 -7.17 28.88
N LYS A 37 -7.95 -5.92 29.26
CA LYS A 37 -9.25 -5.51 29.84
C LYS A 37 -10.30 -5.14 28.79
N GLY A 38 -9.89 -5.03 27.53
CA GLY A 38 -10.76 -4.70 26.40
C GLY A 38 -11.08 -5.91 25.54
N SER A 39 -11.67 -5.66 24.39
CA SER A 39 -11.98 -6.68 23.39
C SER A 39 -12.22 -6.08 22.01
N TYR A 40 -12.14 -6.93 20.98
CA TYR A 40 -12.51 -6.61 19.60
C TYR A 40 -13.41 -7.72 19.04
N THR A 41 -14.13 -7.45 17.96
CA THR A 41 -14.95 -8.46 17.25
C THR A 41 -14.24 -8.96 15.99
N THR A 42 -14.43 -10.23 15.65
CA THR A 42 -14.03 -10.82 14.34
C THR A 42 -15.20 -11.00 13.39
N SER A 43 -16.40 -10.54 13.76
CA SER A 43 -17.57 -10.56 12.90
C SER A 43 -18.07 -9.14 12.66
N LEU A 44 -18.30 -8.83 11.39
CA LEU A 44 -18.96 -7.60 10.99
C LEU A 44 -20.40 -7.67 11.54
N THR A 45 -20.79 -6.71 12.38
CA THR A 45 -22.22 -6.52 12.67
C THR A 45 -22.88 -5.92 11.42
N GLU A 46 -24.21 -5.98 11.30
CA GLU A 46 -24.96 -5.37 10.17
C GLU A 46 -24.65 -3.87 9.95
N PHE A 47 -23.91 -3.24 10.88
CA PHE A 47 -23.55 -1.82 10.90
C PHE A 47 -22.03 -1.57 10.89
N GLY A 48 -21.18 -2.59 10.76
CA GLY A 48 -19.73 -2.43 10.55
C GLY A 48 -19.43 -1.94 9.14
N PRO A 49 -18.41 -1.08 8.93
CA PRO A 49 -18.24 -0.12 7.82
C PRO A 49 -19.22 -0.31 6.64
N SER A 50 -20.50 -0.06 6.91
CA SER A 50 -21.60 -0.43 6.04
C SER A 50 -22.06 0.80 5.29
N ASP A 51 -21.14 1.42 4.57
CA ASP A 51 -21.49 1.99 3.27
C ASP A 51 -21.10 1.04 2.12
N HIS A 52 -20.22 0.04 2.35
CA HIS A 52 -19.91 -0.97 1.35
C HIS A 52 -19.65 -2.33 2.00
N GLY A 53 -20.69 -3.16 2.14
CA GLY A 53 -20.56 -4.61 2.30
C GLY A 53 -19.89 -5.31 1.09
N THR A 54 -18.93 -4.65 0.46
CA THR A 54 -18.13 -5.18 -0.64
C THR A 54 -17.11 -6.13 -0.03
N GLN A 55 -17.25 -7.40 -0.38
CA GLN A 55 -16.09 -8.27 -0.48
C GLN A 55 -15.02 -7.50 -1.26
N PHE A 56 -13.93 -7.13 -0.58
CA PHE A 56 -12.78 -6.60 -1.28
C PHE A 56 -12.16 -7.77 -2.05
N ASN A 57 -12.25 -7.72 -3.37
CA ASN A 57 -11.47 -8.64 -4.19
C ASN A 57 -10.00 -8.30 -3.96
N VAL A 58 -9.26 -9.26 -3.42
CA VAL A 58 -7.81 -9.15 -3.25
C VAL A 58 -7.15 -9.88 -4.41
N TYR A 59 -6.28 -9.19 -5.15
CA TYR A 59 -5.60 -9.72 -6.33
C TYR A 59 -4.17 -10.13 -5.96
N ILE A 60 -4.05 -11.36 -5.44
CA ILE A 60 -2.81 -11.96 -4.94
C ILE A 60 -2.57 -13.34 -5.58
N ALA A 61 -1.32 -13.77 -5.63
CA ALA A 61 -0.97 -15.16 -5.92
C ALA A 61 -1.37 -16.07 -4.75
N ASP A 62 -1.50 -17.38 -5.02
CA ASP A 62 -2.02 -18.35 -4.04
C ASP A 62 -1.11 -18.52 -2.81
N ASP A 63 0.19 -18.29 -2.97
CA ASP A 63 1.23 -18.44 -1.94
C ASP A 63 1.81 -17.10 -1.43
N ALA A 64 1.16 -15.98 -1.78
CA ALA A 64 1.58 -14.65 -1.36
C ALA A 64 1.61 -14.50 0.18
N PRO A 65 2.57 -13.73 0.75
CA PRO A 65 2.68 -13.53 2.20
C PRO A 65 1.42 -12.95 2.85
N ASN A 66 1.23 -13.19 4.15
CA ASN A 66 0.20 -12.53 4.96
C ASN A 66 0.81 -12.02 6.29
N PRO A 67 0.24 -10.95 6.89
CA PRO A 67 -0.90 -10.15 6.44
C PRO A 67 -0.57 -9.28 5.20
N TYR A 68 -1.60 -8.94 4.42
CA TYR A 68 -1.43 -8.13 3.21
C TYR A 68 -1.16 -6.67 3.56
N PRO A 69 -0.18 -6.01 2.90
CA PRO A 69 0.11 -4.61 3.13
C PRO A 69 -1.01 -3.71 2.60
N THR A 70 -1.18 -2.58 3.26
CA THR A 70 -2.16 -1.55 2.87
C THR A 70 -1.48 -0.19 2.85
N SER A 71 -2.06 0.78 2.13
CA SER A 71 -1.56 2.17 2.10
C SER A 71 -0.13 2.33 1.56
N ASP A 72 0.36 1.37 0.81
CA ASP A 72 1.66 1.43 0.14
C ASP A 72 1.51 1.83 -1.33
N TRP A 73 2.60 2.31 -1.94
CA TRP A 73 2.63 2.93 -3.28
C TRP A 73 2.14 1.99 -4.41
N TRP A 74 2.22 0.68 -4.20
CA TRP A 74 1.85 -0.36 -5.16
C TRP A 74 0.51 -1.04 -4.85
N THR A 75 -0.15 -0.71 -3.73
CA THR A 75 -1.36 -1.42 -3.25
C THR A 75 -2.57 -1.36 -4.19
N SER A 76 -2.53 -0.54 -5.24
CA SER A 76 -3.52 -0.63 -6.31
C SER A 76 -3.51 -1.99 -7.04
N VAL A 77 -2.38 -2.70 -7.03
CA VAL A 77 -2.25 -4.08 -7.53
C VAL A 77 -3.13 -5.04 -6.71
N LEU A 78 -3.23 -4.84 -5.40
CA LEU A 78 -4.05 -5.70 -4.52
C LEU A 78 -5.55 -5.44 -4.65
N THR A 79 -5.94 -4.24 -5.09
CA THR A 79 -7.32 -3.74 -4.98
C THR A 79 -8.05 -3.63 -6.31
N GLN A 80 -7.38 -3.93 -7.42
CA GLN A 80 -7.92 -3.87 -8.78
C GLN A 80 -7.43 -5.06 -9.61
N PRO A 81 -8.16 -5.48 -10.67
CA PRO A 81 -7.68 -6.56 -11.54
C PRO A 81 -6.28 -6.31 -12.11
N PHE A 82 -5.90 -5.06 -12.30
CA PHE A 82 -4.55 -4.68 -12.68
C PHE A 82 -4.01 -3.65 -11.69
N SER A 83 -3.56 -2.48 -12.16
CA SER A 83 -3.10 -1.43 -11.27
C SER A 83 -3.54 -0.05 -11.76
N GLN A 84 -3.51 0.92 -10.83
CA GLN A 84 -3.38 2.33 -11.19
C GLN A 84 -1.93 2.63 -11.58
N ASN A 85 -1.60 3.89 -11.85
CA ASN A 85 -0.22 4.30 -12.10
C ASN A 85 0.62 4.11 -10.83
N LEU A 86 1.72 3.36 -10.93
CA LEU A 86 2.64 3.02 -9.86
C LEU A 86 3.93 3.84 -10.00
N PHE A 87 4.07 4.92 -9.23
CA PHE A 87 5.21 5.83 -9.35
C PHE A 87 6.38 5.39 -8.47
N ALA A 88 7.21 4.49 -8.98
CA ALA A 88 8.31 3.93 -8.21
C ALA A 88 9.54 4.86 -8.08
N PHE A 89 9.78 5.64 -9.14
CA PHE A 89 10.93 6.51 -9.36
C PHE A 89 12.30 5.78 -9.37
N PRO A 90 13.11 5.94 -10.42
CA PRO A 90 12.96 6.89 -11.54
C PRO A 90 11.94 6.48 -12.61
N LEU A 91 11.50 5.22 -12.61
CA LEU A 91 10.47 4.71 -13.51
C LEU A 91 9.07 4.76 -12.87
N ALA A 92 8.05 4.78 -13.70
CA ALA A 92 6.67 4.50 -13.27
C ALA A 92 6.10 3.36 -14.10
N PHE A 93 5.09 2.70 -13.55
CA PHE A 93 4.52 1.50 -14.12
C PHE A 93 3.01 1.51 -14.12
N ARG A 94 2.41 0.68 -14.96
CA ARG A 94 0.99 0.32 -14.85
C ARG A 94 0.77 -1.06 -15.42
N CYS A 95 0.06 -1.91 -14.69
CA CYS A 95 -0.38 -3.20 -15.18
C CYS A 95 -1.63 -3.02 -16.06
N ASP A 96 -1.70 -3.76 -17.15
CA ASP A 96 -2.92 -3.91 -17.96
C ASP A 96 -2.99 -5.31 -18.59
N ALA A 97 -3.98 -5.52 -19.47
CA ALA A 97 -4.17 -6.79 -20.14
C ALA A 97 -3.01 -7.17 -21.09
N ASP A 98 -2.16 -6.23 -21.51
CA ASP A 98 -0.99 -6.47 -22.37
C ASP A 98 0.29 -6.79 -21.59
N GLY A 99 0.34 -6.41 -20.31
CA GLY A 99 1.44 -6.69 -19.39
C GLY A 99 1.80 -5.50 -18.52
N LEU A 100 3.09 -5.24 -18.35
CA LEU A 100 3.62 -4.13 -17.57
C LEU A 100 3.99 -2.95 -18.49
N GLN A 101 3.20 -1.88 -18.43
CA GLN A 101 3.55 -0.60 -19.04
C GLN A 101 4.66 0.08 -18.25
N VAL A 102 5.64 0.66 -18.94
CA VAL A 102 6.79 1.36 -18.36
C VAL A 102 6.81 2.79 -18.88
N ASP A 103 7.05 3.74 -17.97
CA ASP A 103 7.21 5.17 -18.23
C ASP A 103 8.45 5.67 -17.48
N ARG A 104 9.13 6.68 -18.01
CA ARG A 104 10.05 7.55 -17.27
C ARG A 104 9.37 8.92 -17.15
N PRO A 105 8.70 9.15 -16.01
CA PRO A 105 7.83 10.31 -15.84
C PRO A 105 8.55 11.65 -16.04
N GLN A 106 7.93 12.54 -16.80
CA GLN A 106 8.42 13.91 -17.03
C GLN A 106 7.63 14.91 -16.18
N VAL A 107 8.34 15.76 -15.43
CA VAL A 107 7.71 16.80 -14.62
C VAL A 107 7.11 17.88 -15.51
N ARG A 108 5.85 18.22 -15.27
CA ARG A 108 5.15 19.36 -15.90
C ARG A 108 4.68 20.32 -14.83
N THR A 109 4.91 21.61 -15.05
CA THR A 109 4.56 22.68 -14.12
C THR A 109 3.54 23.62 -14.75
N THR A 110 2.52 23.96 -13.98
CA THR A 110 1.58 25.04 -14.24
C THR A 110 1.57 25.97 -13.02
N GLU A 111 0.86 27.10 -13.09
CA GLU A 111 0.68 27.97 -11.92
C GLU A 111 -0.09 27.26 -10.78
N GLN A 112 -0.95 26.29 -11.10
CA GLN A 112 -1.84 25.62 -10.15
C GLN A 112 -1.30 24.28 -9.64
N ALA A 113 -0.38 23.64 -10.37
CA ALA A 113 0.09 22.30 -10.05
C ALA A 113 1.46 21.96 -10.65
N VAL A 114 2.20 21.12 -9.92
CA VAL A 114 3.34 20.35 -10.43
C VAL A 114 2.90 18.90 -10.54
N ILE A 115 2.88 18.36 -11.75
CA ILE A 115 2.38 17.00 -12.03
C ILE A 115 3.42 16.18 -12.77
N THR A 116 3.23 14.87 -12.74
CA THR A 116 3.99 13.91 -13.55
C THR A 116 2.95 12.98 -14.16
N PRO A 117 2.41 13.30 -15.36
CA PRO A 117 1.43 12.43 -15.98
C PRO A 117 2.10 11.11 -16.36
N PHE A 118 1.38 10.01 -16.17
CA PHE A 118 1.84 8.71 -16.65
C PHE A 118 1.60 8.61 -18.15
N GLN A 119 2.65 8.33 -18.90
CA GLN A 119 2.59 8.07 -20.34
C GLN A 119 3.47 6.87 -20.66
N ALA A 120 2.84 5.72 -20.91
CA ALA A 120 3.58 4.50 -21.25
C ALA A 120 4.47 4.74 -22.47
N ASP A 121 5.76 4.54 -22.28
CA ASP A 121 6.78 4.58 -23.33
C ASP A 121 6.82 3.24 -24.09
N PHE A 122 6.63 2.14 -23.36
CA PHE A 122 6.50 0.78 -23.91
C PHE A 122 5.81 -0.17 -22.91
N THR A 123 5.45 -1.36 -23.39
CA THR A 123 4.87 -2.44 -22.58
C THR A 123 5.73 -3.70 -22.66
N ILE A 124 6.10 -4.26 -21.52
CA ILE A 124 6.69 -5.59 -21.39
C ILE A 124 5.55 -6.61 -21.31
N GLY A 125 5.62 -7.70 -22.08
CA GLY A 125 4.64 -8.77 -22.02
C GLY A 125 5.11 -10.04 -22.70
N ALA A 126 4.18 -10.93 -23.05
CA ALA A 126 4.45 -12.15 -23.81
C ALA A 126 3.80 -12.12 -25.20
N LYS A 127 4.44 -12.77 -26.18
CA LYS A 127 4.03 -12.76 -27.59
C LYS A 127 2.65 -13.39 -27.78
N GLY A 128 1.69 -12.59 -28.26
CA GLY A 128 0.32 -13.06 -28.55
C GLY A 128 -0.58 -13.19 -27.33
N GLU A 129 -0.09 -12.84 -26.14
CA GLU A 129 -0.78 -13.09 -24.88
C GLU A 129 -1.53 -11.87 -24.35
N LYS A 130 -2.62 -12.14 -23.64
CA LYS A 130 -3.39 -11.19 -22.85
C LYS A 130 -3.68 -11.77 -21.47
N TYR A 131 -3.77 -10.92 -20.48
CA TYR A 131 -4.02 -11.29 -19.09
C TYR A 131 -5.38 -10.76 -18.65
N ALA A 132 -6.08 -11.51 -17.80
CA ALA A 132 -7.33 -11.07 -17.19
C ALA A 132 -7.09 -10.18 -15.95
N ARG A 133 -5.92 -10.33 -15.34
CA ARG A 133 -5.47 -9.65 -14.13
C ARG A 133 -3.97 -9.73 -13.96
N ALA A 134 -3.41 -8.84 -13.14
CA ALA A 134 -2.10 -8.96 -12.52
C ALA A 134 -2.28 -9.28 -11.04
N LEU A 135 -1.40 -10.06 -10.44
CA LEU A 135 -1.49 -10.49 -9.05
C LEU A 135 -0.24 -10.06 -8.29
N ALA A 136 -0.36 -9.58 -7.05
CA ALA A 136 0.81 -9.44 -6.18
C ALA A 136 1.30 -10.84 -5.77
N GLU A 137 2.53 -11.17 -6.10
CA GLU A 137 3.15 -12.48 -5.84
C GLU A 137 3.96 -12.45 -4.54
N ASP A 138 4.83 -11.45 -4.40
CA ASP A 138 5.66 -11.23 -3.21
C ASP A 138 5.97 -9.73 -3.03
N TRP A 139 6.46 -9.33 -1.86
CA TRP A 139 6.86 -7.96 -1.56
C TRP A 139 7.81 -7.89 -0.38
N SER A 140 8.54 -6.77 -0.31
CA SER A 140 9.44 -6.44 0.78
C SER A 140 9.27 -4.97 1.17
N ASP A 141 10.21 -4.37 1.91
CA ASP A 141 10.01 -3.02 2.48
C ASP A 141 9.83 -1.93 1.40
N PHE A 142 10.38 -2.10 0.21
CA PHE A 142 10.23 -1.15 -0.90
C PHE A 142 10.24 -1.78 -2.31
N THR A 143 10.06 -3.10 -2.44
CA THR A 143 9.87 -3.80 -3.73
C THR A 143 8.59 -4.63 -3.74
N VAL A 144 8.07 -4.89 -4.94
CA VAL A 144 6.93 -5.80 -5.18
C VAL A 144 7.18 -6.64 -6.42
N ASP A 145 6.78 -7.90 -6.33
CA ASP A 145 6.72 -8.87 -7.42
C ASP A 145 5.28 -8.98 -7.92
N ILE A 146 5.09 -8.81 -9.22
CA ILE A 146 3.79 -8.77 -9.87
C ILE A 146 3.71 -9.89 -10.92
N LEU A 147 2.83 -10.84 -10.68
CA LEU A 147 2.59 -12.01 -11.52
C LEU A 147 1.58 -11.71 -12.65
N PHE A 148 1.96 -12.07 -13.87
CA PHE A 148 1.11 -12.16 -15.04
C PHE A 148 1.08 -13.61 -15.54
N ALA A 149 -0.05 -14.29 -15.30
CA ALA A 149 -0.20 -15.70 -15.67
C ALA A 149 -1.51 -15.99 -16.41
N ASN A 150 -1.41 -16.84 -17.44
CA ASN A 150 -2.52 -17.50 -18.11
C ASN A 150 -2.09 -18.95 -18.49
N GLN A 151 -2.82 -19.63 -19.38
CA GLN A 151 -2.49 -21.01 -19.76
C GLN A 151 -1.21 -21.16 -20.60
N SER A 152 -0.79 -20.11 -21.30
CA SER A 152 0.28 -20.14 -22.31
C SER A 152 1.53 -19.35 -21.91
N ALA A 153 1.39 -18.40 -20.98
CA ALA A 153 2.50 -17.59 -20.47
C ALA A 153 2.34 -17.31 -18.98
N ASP A 154 3.49 -17.30 -18.32
CA ASP A 154 3.64 -17.11 -16.88
C ASP A 154 4.97 -16.40 -16.65
N TRP A 155 4.89 -15.18 -16.12
CA TRP A 155 6.06 -14.35 -15.84
C TRP A 155 5.77 -13.36 -14.71
N THR A 156 6.85 -13.00 -14.01
CA THR A 156 6.82 -12.08 -12.87
C THR A 156 7.61 -10.84 -13.19
N ALA A 157 7.08 -9.67 -12.82
CA ALA A 157 7.79 -8.41 -12.85
C ALA A 157 8.19 -7.95 -11.46
N THR A 158 9.46 -7.61 -11.24
CA THR A 158 9.94 -7.02 -9.99
C THR A 158 10.22 -5.54 -10.18
N ILE A 159 9.56 -4.71 -9.39
CA ILE A 159 9.70 -3.25 -9.38
C ILE A 159 9.85 -2.73 -7.95
N GLY A 160 10.44 -1.56 -7.77
CA GLY A 160 10.66 -1.02 -6.44
C GLY A 160 10.99 0.46 -6.39
N HIS A 161 10.65 1.07 -5.25
CA HIS A 161 11.03 2.44 -4.95
C HIS A 161 12.55 2.58 -4.96
N GLY A 162 13.06 3.53 -5.76
CA GLY A 162 14.50 3.76 -5.84
C GLY A 162 15.27 2.67 -6.59
N LEU A 163 14.61 1.75 -7.29
CA LEU A 163 15.29 0.85 -8.23
C LEU A 163 15.40 1.49 -9.62
N PRO A 164 16.59 1.60 -10.21
CA PRO A 164 16.73 2.14 -11.56
C PRO A 164 16.26 1.14 -12.64
N PHE A 165 15.97 -0.10 -12.27
CA PHE A 165 15.52 -1.17 -13.16
C PHE A 165 14.08 -1.58 -12.85
N ALA A 166 13.38 -2.05 -13.88
CA ALA A 166 12.35 -3.07 -13.73
C ALA A 166 12.89 -4.40 -14.27
N TYR A 167 12.57 -5.48 -13.58
CA TYR A 167 12.97 -6.83 -13.96
C TYR A 167 11.75 -7.64 -14.40
N ALA A 168 11.92 -8.57 -15.32
CA ALA A 168 10.89 -9.51 -15.73
C ALA A 168 11.48 -10.90 -15.98
N THR A 169 10.97 -11.90 -15.27
CA THR A 169 11.41 -13.29 -15.35
C THR A 169 10.29 -14.15 -15.91
N PHE A 170 10.58 -14.88 -16.99
CA PHE A 170 9.59 -15.67 -17.73
C PHE A 170 9.78 -17.16 -17.45
N ARG A 171 8.77 -17.78 -16.81
CA ARG A 171 8.69 -19.24 -16.63
C ARG A 171 8.15 -19.92 -17.88
N SER A 172 7.23 -19.26 -18.57
CA SER A 172 6.70 -19.67 -19.88
C SER A 172 6.27 -18.47 -20.73
N GLY A 173 6.06 -18.70 -22.02
CA GLY A 173 5.78 -17.64 -23.00
C GLY A 173 7.06 -17.05 -23.60
N THR A 174 6.92 -16.30 -24.70
CA THR A 174 8.04 -15.62 -25.35
C THR A 174 8.03 -14.13 -25.01
N PRO A 175 9.07 -13.57 -24.37
CA PRO A 175 9.09 -12.16 -24.00
C PRO A 175 9.00 -11.24 -25.21
N VAL A 176 8.27 -10.13 -25.04
CA VAL A 176 8.21 -9.03 -26.01
C VAL A 176 8.25 -7.68 -25.31
N ILE A 177 8.77 -6.67 -26.01
CA ILE A 177 8.57 -5.26 -25.66
C ILE A 177 7.89 -4.56 -26.83
N ARG A 178 6.76 -3.91 -26.57
CA ARG A 178 5.92 -3.21 -27.56
C ARG A 178 6.00 -1.70 -27.35
N PHE A 179 6.17 -0.97 -28.44
CA PHE A 179 6.30 0.48 -28.48
C PHE A 179 5.13 1.10 -29.25
N HIS A 180 4.73 2.32 -28.87
CA HIS A 180 3.73 3.07 -29.64
C HIS A 180 4.30 3.56 -30.99
N SER A 181 5.51 4.13 -30.95
CA SER A 181 6.30 4.54 -32.11
C SER A 181 7.59 3.71 -32.20
N PRO A 182 8.09 3.38 -33.40
CA PRO A 182 9.34 2.63 -33.53
C PRO A 182 10.51 3.33 -32.84
N PRO A 183 11.26 2.67 -31.95
CA PRO A 183 12.42 3.27 -31.31
C PRO A 183 13.65 3.23 -32.22
N ARG A 184 14.53 4.21 -32.10
CA ARG A 184 15.86 4.17 -32.73
C ARG A 184 16.81 3.32 -31.89
N VAL A 185 17.35 2.25 -32.46
CA VAL A 185 18.43 1.48 -31.82
C VAL A 185 19.75 2.25 -31.95
N ILE A 186 20.25 2.81 -30.84
CA ILE A 186 21.56 3.49 -30.78
C ILE A 186 22.69 2.46 -30.81
N ARG A 187 22.53 1.36 -30.05
CA ARG A 187 23.55 0.33 -29.88
C ARG A 187 22.89 -1.02 -29.69
N ARG A 188 23.47 -2.05 -30.32
CA ARG A 188 23.08 -3.46 -30.15
C ARG A 188 24.28 -4.26 -29.66
N ARG A 189 24.07 -5.05 -28.61
CA ARG A 189 24.98 -6.07 -28.08
C ARG A 189 24.26 -7.42 -28.13
N LYS A 190 25.00 -8.49 -27.82
CA LYS A 190 24.45 -9.86 -27.73
C LYS A 190 23.32 -9.97 -26.70
N ASP A 191 23.42 -9.21 -25.62
CA ASP A 191 22.60 -9.29 -24.41
C ASP A 191 21.96 -7.94 -24.04
N ALA A 192 22.06 -6.95 -24.93
CA ALA A 192 21.53 -5.61 -24.66
C ALA A 192 21.14 -4.83 -25.92
N LEU A 193 20.11 -3.99 -25.80
CA LEU A 193 19.77 -2.91 -26.72
C LEU A 193 19.83 -1.58 -25.98
N HIS A 194 20.44 -0.57 -26.58
CA HIS A 194 20.31 0.83 -26.19
C HIS A 194 19.42 1.50 -27.21
N ILE A 195 18.26 1.99 -26.78
CA ILE A 195 17.27 2.60 -27.65
C ILE A 195 16.99 4.05 -27.27
N ARG A 196 16.54 4.84 -28.25
CA ARG A 196 16.00 6.19 -28.07
C ARG A 196 14.59 6.24 -28.66
N LEU A 197 13.66 6.75 -27.88
CA LEU A 197 12.27 6.94 -28.28
C LEU A 197 12.10 8.30 -28.99
N GLU A 198 10.95 8.48 -29.64
CA GLU A 198 10.59 9.72 -30.34
C GLU A 198 10.56 10.95 -29.42
N ASN A 199 10.16 10.77 -28.15
CA ASN A 199 10.19 11.81 -27.13
C ASN A 199 11.61 12.14 -26.62
N GLY A 200 12.66 11.57 -27.22
CA GLY A 200 14.07 11.79 -26.88
C GLY A 200 14.56 10.98 -25.68
N GLN A 201 13.67 10.26 -24.98
CA GLN A 201 14.05 9.44 -23.84
C GLN A 201 14.81 8.20 -24.30
N GLU A 202 15.78 7.77 -23.50
CA GLU A 202 16.60 6.60 -23.80
C GLU A 202 16.43 5.51 -22.76
N TYR A 203 16.55 4.27 -23.22
CA TYR A 203 16.42 3.07 -22.41
C TYR A 203 17.48 2.04 -22.77
N GLY A 204 17.94 1.32 -21.74
CA GLY A 204 18.66 0.07 -21.87
C GLY A 204 17.68 -1.07 -21.69
N ILE A 205 17.67 -2.02 -22.63
CA ILE A 205 16.96 -3.29 -22.53
C ILE A 205 18.01 -4.37 -22.49
N PHE A 206 18.11 -5.09 -21.37
CA PHE A 206 19.08 -6.15 -21.15
C PHE A 206 18.33 -7.47 -21.05
N TYR A 207 18.86 -8.53 -21.66
CA TYR A 207 18.08 -9.74 -21.86
C TYR A 207 18.93 -11.01 -21.83
N ILE A 208 18.32 -12.09 -21.36
CA ILE A 208 18.80 -13.46 -21.54
C ILE A 208 17.85 -14.12 -22.54
N ALA A 209 18.27 -14.14 -23.79
CA ALA A 209 17.53 -14.72 -24.90
C ALA A 209 18.50 -15.14 -26.00
N LYS A 210 18.04 -15.97 -26.93
CA LYS A 210 18.83 -16.36 -28.10
C LYS A 210 19.08 -15.16 -29.00
N GLU A 211 18.04 -14.36 -29.28
CA GLU A 211 18.15 -13.15 -30.07
C GLU A 211 17.00 -12.17 -29.78
N ALA A 212 17.18 -10.90 -30.16
CA ALA A 212 16.13 -9.88 -30.14
C ALA A 212 15.76 -9.45 -31.56
N VAL A 213 14.58 -9.86 -32.05
CA VAL A 213 14.10 -9.60 -33.41
C VAL A 213 13.03 -8.51 -33.38
N ALA A 214 13.21 -7.45 -34.18
CA ALA A 214 12.16 -6.47 -34.42
C ALA A 214 11.16 -7.00 -35.46
N ASP A 215 9.88 -6.70 -35.29
CA ASP A 215 8.87 -6.89 -36.34
C ASP A 215 9.10 -5.93 -37.52
N GLU A 216 8.31 -6.10 -38.60
CA GLU A 216 8.45 -5.30 -39.82
C GLU A 216 8.22 -3.80 -39.57
N GLU A 217 7.26 -3.46 -38.70
CA GLU A 217 6.98 -2.07 -38.29
C GLU A 217 8.00 -1.53 -37.27
N GLN A 218 8.89 -2.37 -36.75
CA GLN A 218 9.84 -2.04 -35.68
C GLN A 218 9.16 -1.52 -34.40
N ARG A 219 7.90 -1.89 -34.16
CA ARG A 219 7.14 -1.54 -32.95
C ARG A 219 7.16 -2.64 -31.90
N GLN A 220 7.63 -3.83 -32.22
CA GLN A 220 7.77 -4.92 -31.26
C GLN A 220 9.14 -5.58 -31.38
N PHE A 221 9.84 -5.69 -30.26
CA PHE A 221 10.98 -6.60 -30.14
C PHE A 221 10.51 -7.91 -29.51
N THR A 222 10.83 -9.02 -30.15
CA THR A 222 10.59 -10.39 -29.65
C THR A 222 11.92 -11.00 -29.25
N PHE A 223 11.97 -11.57 -28.05
CA PHE A 223 13.17 -12.18 -27.48
C PHE A 223 13.04 -13.70 -27.54
N SER A 224 13.57 -14.34 -28.58
CA SER A 224 13.38 -15.78 -28.82
C SER A 224 14.08 -16.62 -27.76
N ASP A 225 13.40 -17.64 -27.25
CA ASP A 225 13.86 -18.49 -26.14
C ASP A 225 14.28 -17.67 -24.90
N GLY A 226 13.66 -16.49 -24.71
CA GLY A 226 14.00 -15.56 -23.66
C GLY A 226 13.41 -15.94 -22.31
N THR A 227 14.21 -15.84 -21.26
CA THR A 227 13.80 -16.15 -19.87
C THR A 227 13.86 -14.94 -18.95
N TYR A 228 14.54 -13.87 -19.35
CA TYR A 228 14.77 -12.70 -18.51
C TYR A 228 14.90 -11.42 -19.32
N LEU A 229 14.29 -10.36 -18.80
CA LEU A 229 14.49 -8.98 -19.22
C LEU A 229 14.79 -8.10 -18.00
N SER A 230 15.65 -7.10 -18.18
CA SER A 230 15.66 -5.92 -17.32
C SER A 230 15.69 -4.66 -18.17
N VAL A 231 14.96 -3.63 -17.72
CA VAL A 231 14.90 -2.34 -18.41
C VAL A 231 15.25 -1.23 -17.46
N ALA A 232 16.03 -0.26 -17.94
CA ALA A 232 16.36 0.95 -17.19
C ALA A 232 16.32 2.17 -18.10
N ALA A 233 15.87 3.30 -17.55
CA ALA A 233 16.07 4.59 -18.19
C ALA A 233 17.56 4.91 -18.27
N VAL A 234 18.00 5.52 -19.38
CA VAL A 234 19.38 5.97 -19.58
C VAL A 234 19.38 7.50 -19.56
N PRO A 235 19.84 8.15 -18.46
CA PRO A 235 19.91 9.61 -18.39
C PRO A 235 20.89 10.21 -19.38
N LYS A 236 22.04 9.56 -19.54
CA LYS A 236 23.11 9.94 -20.47
C LYS A 236 23.66 8.70 -21.16
N GLU A 237 24.00 8.81 -22.44
CA GLU A 237 24.55 7.69 -23.23
C GLU A 237 25.80 7.06 -22.60
N THR A 238 26.59 7.83 -21.84
CA THR A 238 27.77 7.36 -21.10
C THR A 238 27.43 6.40 -19.95
N GLU A 239 26.21 6.46 -19.40
CA GLU A 239 25.77 5.69 -18.25
C GLU A 239 25.24 4.30 -18.62
N PHE A 240 25.02 4.02 -19.92
CA PHE A 240 24.57 2.71 -20.41
C PHE A 240 25.46 1.55 -19.94
N ASN A 241 26.79 1.75 -19.91
CA ASN A 241 27.72 0.71 -19.47
C ASN A 241 27.60 0.41 -17.97
N THR A 242 27.30 1.42 -17.14
CA THR A 242 27.07 1.25 -15.70
C THR A 242 25.80 0.43 -15.48
N LEU A 243 24.72 0.76 -16.19
CA LEU A 243 23.47 0.01 -16.14
C LEU A 243 23.68 -1.44 -16.62
N HIS A 244 24.35 -1.65 -17.75
CA HIS A 244 24.60 -3.00 -18.29
C HIS A 244 25.33 -3.93 -17.30
N LYS A 245 26.29 -3.41 -16.53
CA LYS A 245 27.02 -4.20 -15.52
C LYS A 245 26.15 -4.66 -14.34
N ALA A 246 25.07 -3.94 -14.04
CA ALA A 246 24.15 -4.25 -12.94
C ALA A 246 22.85 -4.92 -13.41
N ALA A 247 22.58 -4.93 -14.71
CA ALA A 247 21.32 -5.37 -15.31
C ALA A 247 20.93 -6.84 -15.05
N PHE A 248 21.92 -7.68 -14.72
CA PHE A 248 21.75 -9.10 -14.43
C PHE A 248 21.87 -9.43 -12.94
N GLN A 249 21.95 -8.42 -12.07
CA GLN A 249 21.82 -8.57 -10.62
C GLN A 249 20.35 -8.31 -10.29
N HIS A 250 19.54 -9.36 -10.35
CA HIS A 250 18.10 -9.29 -10.10
C HIS A 250 17.84 -9.01 -8.62
N VAL A 251 17.06 -7.99 -8.31
CA VAL A 251 16.71 -7.68 -6.91
C VAL A 251 15.64 -8.66 -6.44
N THR A 252 15.90 -9.36 -5.34
CA THR A 252 15.02 -10.41 -4.79
C THR A 252 14.41 -10.05 -3.44
N ASP A 253 14.99 -9.09 -2.72
CA ASP A 253 14.48 -8.63 -1.43
C ASP A 253 14.95 -7.19 -1.17
N SER A 254 14.25 -6.49 -0.28
CA SER A 254 14.63 -5.17 0.19
C SER A 254 14.24 -4.95 1.65
N ARG A 255 15.14 -4.30 2.40
CA ARG A 255 15.01 -4.15 3.85
C ARG A 255 15.41 -2.76 4.30
N VAL A 256 14.65 -2.21 5.24
CA VAL A 256 14.91 -0.99 5.99
C VAL A 256 15.04 -1.35 7.47
N GLU A 257 16.23 -1.16 8.03
CA GLU A 257 16.50 -1.39 9.44
C GLU A 257 16.91 -0.08 10.09
N TYR A 258 16.42 0.21 11.30
CA TYR A 258 16.76 1.44 12.00
C TYR A 258 17.11 1.22 13.47
N SER A 259 17.93 2.11 14.00
CA SER A 259 18.31 2.15 15.41
C SER A 259 18.32 3.58 15.93
N TYR A 260 17.88 3.77 17.18
CA TYR A 260 17.91 5.06 17.85
C TYR A 260 19.01 5.05 18.92
N ASP A 261 20.02 5.90 18.73
CA ASP A 261 21.00 6.22 19.76
C ASP A 261 20.45 7.34 20.65
N MET A 262 20.04 6.97 21.85
CA MET A 262 19.50 7.91 22.83
C MET A 262 20.53 8.91 23.36
N GLN A 263 21.81 8.52 23.45
CA GLN A 263 22.86 9.42 23.95
C GLN A 263 23.24 10.44 22.89
N ALA A 264 23.37 10.01 21.64
CA ALA A 264 23.68 10.89 20.52
C ALA A 264 22.44 11.66 20.03
N GLY A 265 21.23 11.19 20.31
CA GLY A 265 19.99 11.77 19.80
C GLY A 265 19.82 11.57 18.29
N HIS A 266 20.24 10.43 17.75
CA HIS A 266 20.22 10.16 16.30
C HIS A 266 19.48 8.87 15.98
N VAL A 267 18.74 8.88 14.87
CA VAL A 267 18.17 7.69 14.24
C VAL A 267 19.04 7.34 13.04
N THR A 268 19.65 6.16 13.08
CA THR A 268 20.40 5.59 11.95
C THR A 268 19.52 4.57 11.25
N THR A 269 19.28 4.76 9.95
CA THR A 269 18.48 3.88 9.10
C THR A 269 19.34 3.32 7.97
N GLU A 270 19.47 2.01 7.88
CA GLU A 270 20.08 1.30 6.74
C GLU A 270 18.99 0.86 5.77
N TYR A 271 19.21 1.14 4.49
CA TYR A 271 18.41 0.64 3.37
C TYR A 271 19.28 -0.35 2.61
N ARG A 272 18.78 -1.56 2.38
CA ARG A 272 19.50 -2.59 1.60
C ARG A 272 18.60 -3.31 0.61
N ILE A 273 19.21 -3.82 -0.44
CA ILE A 273 18.63 -4.77 -1.39
C ILE A 273 19.44 -6.05 -1.37
N GLU A 274 18.76 -7.18 -1.56
CA GLU A 274 19.40 -8.44 -1.88
C GLU A 274 19.32 -8.67 -3.40
N THR A 275 20.40 -9.18 -3.97
CA THR A 275 20.51 -9.38 -5.42
C THR A 275 20.98 -10.79 -5.74
N GLN A 276 20.34 -11.43 -6.72
CA GLN A 276 20.76 -12.70 -7.29
C GLN A 276 21.30 -12.51 -8.72
N PRO A 277 22.54 -12.94 -9.03
CA PRO A 277 23.05 -12.91 -10.39
C PRO A 277 22.31 -13.93 -11.26
N VAL A 278 21.61 -13.48 -12.30
CA VAL A 278 20.94 -14.34 -13.29
C VAL A 278 21.81 -14.62 -14.51
N GLN A 279 22.87 -13.84 -14.72
CA GLN A 279 23.89 -14.05 -15.75
C GLN A 279 25.22 -13.43 -15.31
N GLY A 280 26.31 -14.17 -15.52
CA GLY A 280 27.66 -13.72 -15.16
C GLY A 280 27.94 -13.80 -13.66
N ASP A 281 29.04 -13.18 -13.25
CA ASP A 281 29.45 -13.14 -11.84
C ASP A 281 28.59 -12.16 -11.02
N SER A 282 28.56 -12.37 -9.70
CA SER A 282 27.95 -11.41 -8.78
C SER A 282 28.67 -10.05 -8.86
N SER A 283 27.88 -8.98 -8.90
CA SER A 283 28.37 -7.60 -8.91
C SER A 283 27.48 -6.72 -8.03
N PRO A 284 27.96 -5.54 -7.59
CA PRO A 284 27.09 -4.60 -6.88
C PRO A 284 25.93 -4.15 -7.76
N GLY A 285 24.73 -4.13 -7.18
CA GLY A 285 23.54 -3.52 -7.76
C GLY A 285 23.61 -1.99 -7.77
N LEU A 286 22.49 -1.37 -8.13
CA LEU A 286 22.32 0.09 -8.16
C LEU A 286 21.09 0.49 -7.34
N LEU A 287 21.23 1.55 -6.54
CA LEU A 287 20.15 2.17 -5.79
C LEU A 287 20.02 3.63 -6.18
N THR A 288 18.79 4.14 -6.15
CA THR A 288 18.47 5.54 -6.48
C THR A 288 17.99 6.27 -5.23
N LEU A 289 18.76 7.28 -4.83
CA LEU A 289 18.56 8.05 -3.61
C LEU A 289 17.68 9.26 -3.89
N PHE A 290 16.67 9.45 -3.05
CA PHE A 290 15.86 10.67 -3.03
C PHE A 290 16.59 11.82 -2.30
N PRO A 291 16.20 13.09 -2.50
CA PRO A 291 16.83 14.21 -1.82
C PRO A 291 16.94 14.09 -0.30
N HIS A 292 15.96 13.49 0.37
CA HIS A 292 16.00 13.28 1.81
C HIS A 292 17.05 12.22 2.23
N HIS A 293 17.49 11.35 1.32
CA HIS A 293 18.57 10.40 1.58
C HIS A 293 19.97 11.00 1.48
N TYR A 294 20.17 12.16 0.85
CA TYR A 294 21.55 12.65 0.59
C TYR A 294 21.79 14.12 0.92
N LYS A 295 20.76 14.95 1.13
CA LYS A 295 20.96 16.41 1.31
C LYS A 295 21.65 16.80 2.62
N ARG A 296 21.61 15.94 3.64
CA ARG A 296 22.07 16.24 5.00
C ARG A 296 23.18 15.33 5.50
N GLN A 297 23.71 14.47 4.63
CA GLN A 297 24.73 13.49 5.00
C GLN A 297 25.59 13.12 3.81
N GLU A 298 26.74 12.54 4.11
CA GLU A 298 27.56 11.90 3.10
C GLU A 298 26.90 10.61 2.65
N VAL A 299 26.90 10.39 1.34
CA VAL A 299 26.40 9.17 0.70
C VAL A 299 27.47 8.68 -0.28
N PRO A 300 27.42 7.40 -0.70
CA PRO A 300 28.32 6.88 -1.73
C PRO A 300 28.33 7.74 -3.00
N GLU A 301 29.41 7.63 -3.77
CA GLU A 301 29.60 8.40 -5.01
C GLU A 301 28.42 8.20 -5.97
N THR A 302 27.95 9.31 -6.53
CA THR A 302 26.85 9.32 -7.49
C THR A 302 27.34 8.94 -8.88
N VAL A 303 26.81 7.86 -9.43
CA VAL A 303 27.16 7.32 -10.75
C VAL A 303 26.18 7.69 -11.86
N GLY A 304 25.09 8.40 -11.51
CA GLY A 304 24.06 8.87 -12.45
C GLY A 304 22.98 9.68 -11.73
N THR A 305 22.13 10.39 -12.49
CA THR A 305 21.05 11.20 -11.91
C THR A 305 19.78 11.17 -12.75
N TYR A 306 18.63 11.22 -12.09
CA TYR A 306 17.31 11.40 -12.74
C TYR A 306 16.61 12.64 -12.19
N GLU A 307 15.91 13.38 -13.03
CA GLU A 307 14.97 14.42 -12.56
C GLU A 307 13.62 13.78 -12.24
N SER A 308 12.96 14.21 -11.16
CA SER A 308 11.67 13.67 -10.72
C SER A 308 10.81 14.72 -10.01
N LEU A 309 9.53 14.39 -9.78
CA LEU A 309 8.62 15.20 -8.97
C LEU A 309 9.14 15.45 -7.55
N ARG A 310 9.94 14.51 -7.02
CA ARG A 310 10.52 14.57 -5.69
C ARG A 310 11.87 15.31 -5.66
N GLY A 311 12.27 15.91 -6.79
CA GLY A 311 13.58 16.54 -7.01
C GLY A 311 14.57 15.59 -7.70
N GLN A 312 15.82 16.02 -7.81
CA GLN A 312 16.88 15.20 -8.41
C GLN A 312 17.12 13.93 -7.59
N LEU A 313 17.16 12.80 -8.28
CA LEU A 313 17.50 11.49 -7.73
C LEU A 313 18.95 11.17 -8.07
N ARG A 314 19.68 10.54 -7.14
CA ARG A 314 21.09 10.18 -7.31
C ARG A 314 21.28 8.67 -7.32
N VAL A 315 21.87 8.12 -8.37
CA VAL A 315 22.18 6.69 -8.45
C VAL A 315 23.51 6.44 -7.76
N ILE A 316 23.56 5.44 -6.88
CA ILE A 316 24.80 4.93 -6.29
C ILE A 316 25.04 3.49 -6.74
N GLN A 317 26.30 3.07 -6.73
CA GLN A 317 26.67 1.67 -6.88
C GLN A 317 26.80 1.01 -5.51
N GLY A 318 26.11 -0.11 -5.33
CA GLY A 318 26.07 -0.83 -4.05
C GLY A 318 24.68 -1.32 -3.70
N ASN A 319 24.64 -2.31 -2.81
CA ASN A 319 23.40 -2.94 -2.35
C ASN A 319 22.86 -2.31 -1.06
N ARG A 320 23.51 -1.28 -0.51
CA ARG A 320 23.06 -0.60 0.70
C ARG A 320 23.53 0.84 0.79
N PHE A 321 22.80 1.65 1.54
CA PHE A 321 23.23 2.95 2.05
C PHE A 321 22.59 3.23 3.41
N THR A 322 23.13 4.20 4.13
CA THR A 322 22.67 4.55 5.47
C THR A 322 22.33 6.03 5.54
N THR A 323 21.30 6.36 6.31
CA THR A 323 20.94 7.72 6.69
C THR A 323 21.03 7.91 8.20
N VAL A 324 21.45 9.07 8.66
CA VAL A 324 21.54 9.46 10.08
C VAL A 324 20.81 10.79 10.25
N GLU A 325 19.67 10.75 10.95
CA GLU A 325 18.84 11.93 11.19
C GLU A 325 18.78 12.26 12.69
N PRO A 326 18.88 13.54 13.08
CA PRO A 326 18.74 13.93 14.48
C PRO A 326 17.28 13.77 14.94
N PHE A 327 17.08 13.20 16.13
CA PHE A 327 15.81 13.21 16.83
C PHE A 327 15.82 14.28 17.92
N HIS A 328 15.00 15.31 17.75
CA HIS A 328 14.96 16.47 18.63
C HIS A 328 14.07 16.28 19.89
N GLY A 329 13.58 15.07 20.12
CA GLY A 329 12.63 14.80 21.21
C GLY A 329 11.21 15.26 20.91
N VAL A 330 10.28 14.84 21.76
CA VAL A 330 8.89 15.31 21.76
C VAL A 330 8.49 15.65 23.20
N LEU A 331 7.65 16.67 23.37
CA LEU A 331 7.05 17.00 24.65
C LEU A 331 5.65 16.38 24.72
N PRO A 332 5.27 15.73 25.84
CA PRO A 332 3.91 15.24 26.01
C PRO A 332 2.89 16.38 26.09
N TYR A 333 3.33 17.57 26.53
CA TYR A 333 2.57 18.81 26.60
C TYR A 333 3.54 19.98 26.84
N LEU A 334 3.12 21.19 26.51
CA LEU A 334 3.91 22.40 26.81
C LEU A 334 3.94 22.66 28.34
N PRO A 335 5.02 23.27 28.86
CA PRO A 335 5.09 23.71 30.25
C PRO A 335 4.18 24.92 30.49
N GLU A 336 3.92 25.23 31.76
CA GLU A 336 3.10 26.38 32.15
C GLU A 336 3.76 27.70 31.67
N PRO A 337 2.99 28.62 31.05
CA PRO A 337 3.53 29.89 30.61
C PRO A 337 4.08 30.73 31.77
N VAL A 338 5.27 31.31 31.59
CA VAL A 338 5.92 32.21 32.56
C VAL A 338 5.78 33.69 32.22
N SER A 339 4.88 34.05 31.29
CA SER A 339 4.72 35.43 30.80
C SER A 339 3.86 36.29 31.71
N ASP A 340 4.16 37.59 31.79
CA ASP A 340 3.44 38.55 32.64
C ASP A 340 1.94 38.70 32.29
N GLY A 341 1.55 38.34 31.06
CA GLY A 341 0.16 38.36 30.59
C GLY A 341 -0.65 37.11 30.94
N PHE A 342 -0.04 36.09 31.55
CA PHE A 342 -0.73 34.85 31.87
C PHE A 342 -1.70 35.02 33.05
N ASN A 343 -2.97 34.67 32.84
CA ASN A 343 -4.02 34.76 33.85
C ASN A 343 -4.58 33.38 34.18
N VAL A 344 -4.08 32.77 35.25
CA VAL A 344 -4.49 31.44 35.70
C VAL A 344 -5.99 31.35 36.03
N ARG A 345 -6.61 32.43 36.52
CA ARG A 345 -8.05 32.47 36.82
C ARG A 345 -8.86 32.37 35.53
N HIS A 346 -8.45 33.08 34.48
CA HIS A 346 -9.11 33.00 33.18
C HIS A 346 -8.93 31.62 32.54
N LEU A 347 -7.75 31.01 32.67
CA LEU A 347 -7.50 29.64 32.25
C LEU A 347 -8.43 28.66 32.98
N HIS A 348 -8.58 28.78 34.31
CA HIS A 348 -9.50 27.94 35.08
C HIS A 348 -10.94 28.07 34.58
N GLN A 349 -11.40 29.29 34.29
CA GLN A 349 -12.73 29.52 33.69
C GLN A 349 -12.89 28.86 32.31
N LEU A 350 -11.84 28.79 31.51
CA LEU A 350 -11.86 28.07 30.23
C LEU A 350 -11.95 26.55 30.45
N LEU A 351 -11.13 26.02 31.35
CA LEU A 351 -11.10 24.59 31.67
C LEU A 351 -12.40 24.10 32.29
N ASP A 352 -12.95 24.83 33.27
CA ASP A 352 -14.21 24.50 33.93
C ASP A 352 -15.37 24.53 32.94
N ARG A 353 -15.41 25.51 32.02
CA ARG A 353 -16.41 25.56 30.95
C ARG A 353 -16.39 24.30 30.07
N ILE A 354 -15.21 23.75 29.80
CA ILE A 354 -15.09 22.52 28.99
C ILE A 354 -15.44 21.29 29.84
N ALA A 355 -14.97 21.23 31.09
CA ALA A 355 -15.29 20.15 32.01
C ALA A 355 -16.79 20.05 32.31
N ASP A 356 -17.51 21.18 32.34
CA ASP A 356 -18.96 21.21 32.64
C ASP A 356 -19.83 20.94 31.41
N LYS A 357 -19.31 21.09 30.18
CA LYS A 357 -20.04 20.77 28.94
C LYS A 357 -20.30 19.27 28.86
N LYS A 358 -21.54 18.81 29.03
CA LYS A 358 -21.90 17.39 28.91
C LYS A 358 -21.96 16.90 27.47
N GLU A 359 -22.27 17.78 26.52
CA GLU A 359 -22.54 17.45 25.11
C GLU A 359 -21.29 17.27 24.24
N LEU A 360 -20.12 17.75 24.70
CA LEU A 360 -18.83 17.47 24.05
C LEU A 360 -18.49 15.97 23.98
N PHE A 361 -19.32 15.11 24.57
CA PHE A 361 -19.07 13.70 24.87
C PHE A 361 -20.15 12.76 24.31
N THR A 362 -21.18 13.31 23.66
CA THR A 362 -22.30 12.54 23.10
C THR A 362 -22.63 13.15 21.74
N SER A 363 -22.02 12.61 20.68
CA SER A 363 -22.37 12.77 19.26
C SER A 363 -23.34 13.92 18.90
N SER A 364 -22.88 14.89 18.08
CA SER A 364 -23.66 15.79 17.18
C SER A 364 -23.56 17.31 17.39
N THR A 365 -22.84 17.84 18.38
CA THR A 365 -22.83 19.30 18.63
C THR A 365 -21.67 20.07 18.02
N ASP A 366 -20.80 19.44 17.22
CA ASP A 366 -19.78 20.19 16.47
C ASP A 366 -20.49 20.98 15.35
N PRO A 367 -20.44 22.33 15.35
CA PRO A 367 -21.11 23.14 14.35
C PRO A 367 -20.68 22.82 12.91
N ILE A 368 -19.44 22.35 12.72
CA ILE A 368 -18.90 21.94 11.42
C ILE A 368 -19.53 20.62 11.00
N VAL A 369 -19.66 19.66 11.92
CA VAL A 369 -20.35 18.38 11.64
C VAL A 369 -21.83 18.65 11.36
N ALA A 370 -22.49 19.48 12.15
CA ALA A 370 -23.88 19.87 11.91
C ALA A 370 -24.08 20.55 10.54
N GLU A 371 -23.13 21.37 10.10
CA GLU A 371 -23.18 22.01 8.78
C GLU A 371 -22.89 21.04 7.64
N LEU A 372 -21.89 20.17 7.78
CA LEU A 372 -21.58 19.13 6.79
C LEU A 372 -22.71 18.10 6.66
N MET A 373 -23.42 17.80 7.74
CA MET A 373 -24.63 16.98 7.72
C MET A 373 -25.78 17.65 6.96
N LYS A 374 -25.94 18.97 7.07
CA LYS A 374 -26.93 19.73 6.27
C LYS A 374 -26.61 19.72 4.78
N GLN A 375 -25.34 19.58 4.40
CA GLN A 375 -24.91 19.45 3.01
C GLN A 375 -25.20 18.05 2.43
N GLY A 376 -25.83 17.15 3.20
CA GLY A 376 -26.34 15.88 2.70
C GLY A 376 -25.27 14.83 2.43
N ASN A 377 -24.10 14.92 3.04
CA ASN A 377 -23.06 13.90 2.91
C ASN A 377 -23.33 12.73 3.89
N PRO A 378 -23.80 11.56 3.43
CA PRO A 378 -24.16 10.43 4.29
C PRO A 378 -22.96 9.77 4.99
N ALA A 379 -21.73 10.04 4.52
CA ALA A 379 -20.50 9.45 5.03
C ALA A 379 -20.02 10.05 6.36
N ILE A 380 -20.65 11.13 6.85
CA ILE A 380 -20.24 11.83 8.07
C ILE A 380 -21.14 11.37 9.20
N LYS A 381 -20.57 10.72 10.23
CA LYS A 381 -21.31 10.39 11.45
C LYS A 381 -20.59 11.05 12.62
N PRO A 382 -21.25 11.88 13.44
CA PRO A 382 -20.62 12.51 14.60
C PRO A 382 -19.93 11.54 15.59
N SER A 383 -20.25 10.25 15.51
CA SER A 383 -19.70 9.13 16.30
C SER A 383 -18.64 8.29 15.58
N ASP A 384 -18.17 8.68 14.38
CA ASP A 384 -17.10 7.95 13.71
C ASP A 384 -15.74 8.09 14.42
N THR A 385 -14.81 7.21 14.07
CA THR A 385 -13.46 7.16 14.67
C THR A 385 -12.67 8.46 14.53
N TYR A 386 -12.88 9.23 13.45
CA TYR A 386 -12.15 10.46 13.20
C TYR A 386 -12.64 11.61 14.08
N PHE A 387 -13.96 11.87 14.09
CA PHE A 387 -14.52 12.94 14.92
C PHE A 387 -14.53 12.57 16.41
N GLY A 388 -14.79 11.31 16.76
CA GLY A 388 -14.63 10.81 18.13
C GLY A 388 -13.17 10.95 18.60
N GLY A 389 -12.21 10.58 17.75
CA GLY A 389 -10.78 10.73 18.04
C GLY A 389 -10.36 12.18 18.29
N LYS A 390 -10.90 13.15 17.54
CA LYS A 390 -10.65 14.59 17.79
C LYS A 390 -11.11 15.03 19.19
N GLN A 391 -12.26 14.54 19.64
CA GLN A 391 -12.79 14.87 20.97
C GLN A 391 -11.93 14.26 22.07
N ILE A 392 -11.58 12.97 21.95
CA ILE A 392 -10.66 12.26 22.85
C ILE A 392 -9.32 13.01 22.95
N ALA A 393 -8.73 13.38 21.81
CA ALA A 393 -7.46 14.12 21.76
C ALA A 393 -7.57 15.52 22.38
N HIS A 394 -8.70 16.21 22.22
CA HIS A 394 -8.94 17.50 22.84
C HIS A 394 -8.95 17.37 24.37
N ILE A 395 -9.68 16.38 24.92
CA ILE A 395 -9.71 16.12 26.38
C ILE A 395 -8.32 15.79 26.90
N ALA A 396 -7.62 14.86 26.23
CA ALA A 396 -6.29 14.41 26.63
C ALA A 396 -5.28 15.57 26.72
N ARG A 397 -5.36 16.56 25.81
CA ARG A 397 -4.50 17.75 25.82
C ARG A 397 -4.80 18.74 26.95
N LEU A 398 -6.03 18.77 27.47
CA LEU A 398 -6.43 19.71 28.53
C LEU A 398 -6.09 19.21 29.94
N ILE A 399 -6.02 17.90 30.14
CA ILE A 399 -5.68 17.27 31.43
C ILE A 399 -4.36 17.80 32.01
N PRO A 400 -3.22 17.79 31.27
CA PRO A 400 -1.96 18.30 31.83
C PRO A 400 -1.99 19.80 32.08
N ILE A 401 -2.76 20.58 31.30
CA ILE A 401 -2.93 22.03 31.52
C ILE A 401 -3.70 22.28 32.83
N ALA A 402 -4.76 21.50 33.08
CA ALA A 402 -5.51 21.57 34.33
C ALA A 402 -4.66 21.15 35.53
N ASP A 403 -3.83 20.12 35.37
CA ASP A 403 -2.92 19.65 36.42
C ASP A 403 -1.82 20.67 36.75
N GLN A 404 -1.11 21.19 35.74
CA GLN A 404 -0.06 22.21 35.90
C GLN A 404 -0.60 23.47 36.60
N SER A 405 -1.78 23.94 36.17
CA SER A 405 -2.45 25.11 36.77
C SER A 405 -3.18 24.82 38.08
N LYS A 406 -3.08 23.59 38.61
CA LYS A 406 -3.68 23.13 39.88
C LYS A 406 -5.22 23.17 39.92
N ASN A 407 -5.89 23.16 38.78
CA ASN A 407 -7.35 22.96 38.70
C ASN A 407 -7.67 21.45 38.75
N THR A 408 -7.62 20.89 39.95
CA THR A 408 -7.86 19.45 40.19
C THR A 408 -9.28 19.02 39.82
N ARG A 409 -10.29 19.90 39.99
CA ARG A 409 -11.68 19.60 39.59
C ARG A 409 -11.78 19.35 38.08
N ALA A 410 -11.27 20.28 37.27
CA ALA A 410 -11.30 20.13 35.82
C ALA A 410 -10.47 18.91 35.39
N ARG A 411 -9.27 18.75 35.94
CA ARG A 411 -8.40 17.60 35.67
C ARG A 411 -9.12 16.27 35.92
N ASP A 412 -9.67 16.06 37.11
CA ASP A 412 -10.30 14.79 37.50
C ASP A 412 -11.58 14.52 36.71
N THR A 413 -12.32 15.58 36.35
CA THR A 413 -13.50 15.47 35.48
C THR A 413 -13.11 15.04 34.08
N LEU A 414 -12.13 15.71 33.47
CA LEU A 414 -11.65 15.42 32.13
C LEU A 414 -11.01 14.03 32.04
N LEU A 415 -10.22 13.64 33.05
CA LEU A 415 -9.58 12.33 33.11
C LEU A 415 -10.60 11.18 33.19
N ARG A 416 -11.64 11.35 34.01
CA ARG A 416 -12.73 10.37 34.11
C ARG A 416 -13.44 10.17 32.77
N ARG A 417 -13.75 11.27 32.07
CA ARG A 417 -14.42 11.23 30.77
C ARG A 417 -13.55 10.63 29.67
N LEU A 418 -12.25 10.96 29.65
CA LEU A 418 -11.29 10.30 28.76
C LEU A 418 -11.30 8.79 28.97
N ARG A 419 -11.30 8.35 30.24
CA ARG A 419 -11.35 6.93 30.58
C ARG A 419 -12.66 6.28 30.13
N GLU A 420 -13.80 6.91 30.38
CA GLU A 420 -15.12 6.41 29.97
C GLU A 420 -15.15 6.20 28.44
N GLN A 421 -14.70 7.18 27.66
CA GLN A 421 -14.67 7.07 26.19
C GLN A 421 -13.68 6.00 25.69
N LEU A 422 -12.49 5.90 26.27
CA LEU A 422 -11.53 4.87 25.87
C LEU A 422 -12.01 3.46 26.22
N VAL A 423 -12.68 3.29 27.37
CA VAL A 423 -13.25 1.99 27.76
C VAL A 423 -14.38 1.59 26.82
N ASP A 424 -15.22 2.54 26.41
CA ASP A 424 -16.27 2.34 25.40
C ASP A 424 -15.65 1.80 24.10
N TRP A 425 -14.76 2.58 23.48
CA TRP A 425 -14.09 2.20 22.22
C TRP A 425 -13.29 0.89 22.29
N PHE A 426 -12.66 0.58 23.42
CA PHE A 426 -11.83 -0.62 23.59
C PHE A 426 -12.58 -1.84 24.10
N THR A 427 -13.92 -1.82 24.18
CA THR A 427 -14.72 -2.96 24.64
C THR A 427 -15.79 -3.31 23.62
N ALA A 428 -15.48 -4.23 22.71
CA ALA A 428 -16.50 -4.78 21.82
C ALA A 428 -17.49 -5.68 22.59
N THR A 429 -18.77 -5.39 22.50
CA THR A 429 -19.84 -6.21 23.09
C THR A 429 -20.73 -6.86 22.01
N PRO A 430 -21.31 -8.06 22.27
CA PRO A 430 -22.17 -8.70 21.29
C PRO A 430 -23.38 -7.82 20.90
N GLY A 431 -23.53 -7.54 19.61
CA GLY A 431 -24.64 -6.73 19.08
C GLY A 431 -24.43 -5.22 19.12
N GLU A 432 -23.26 -4.76 19.53
CA GLU A 432 -22.87 -3.35 19.50
C GLU A 432 -22.81 -2.79 18.07
N LYS A 433 -23.22 -1.53 17.91
CA LYS A 433 -23.43 -0.91 16.59
C LYS A 433 -22.44 0.20 16.27
N ASP A 434 -21.79 0.75 17.29
CA ASP A 434 -20.84 1.85 17.22
C ASP A 434 -19.78 1.68 18.31
N HIS A 435 -18.67 2.43 18.21
CA HIS A 435 -17.60 2.45 19.21
C HIS A 435 -16.97 1.08 19.54
N TYR A 436 -16.70 0.27 18.52
CA TYR A 436 -15.95 -0.98 18.68
C TYR A 436 -14.85 -1.10 17.62
N PHE A 437 -13.87 -1.96 17.88
CA PHE A 437 -12.87 -2.36 16.88
C PHE A 437 -13.20 -3.73 16.30
N PHE A 438 -13.07 -3.85 14.99
CA PHE A 438 -13.27 -5.08 14.23
C PHE A 438 -11.96 -5.48 13.53
N MET A 439 -11.61 -6.75 13.62
CA MET A 439 -10.45 -7.31 12.92
C MET A 439 -10.92 -8.01 11.63
N THR A 440 -10.52 -7.46 10.49
CA THR A 440 -10.72 -8.07 9.16
C THR A 440 -9.78 -9.28 8.97
N GLY A 441 -10.23 -10.29 8.22
CA GLY A 441 -9.34 -11.34 7.72
C GLY A 441 -9.03 -12.50 8.68
N VAL A 442 -9.70 -12.59 9.84
CA VAL A 442 -9.70 -13.83 10.61
C VAL A 442 -10.64 -14.80 9.90
N ALA A 443 -10.09 -15.76 9.15
CA ALA A 443 -10.85 -16.94 8.77
C ALA A 443 -11.35 -17.55 10.09
N VAL A 444 -12.65 -17.48 10.31
CA VAL A 444 -13.30 -18.30 11.33
C VAL A 444 -13.11 -19.73 10.82
N GLY A 445 -12.19 -20.46 11.46
CA GLY A 445 -11.82 -21.83 11.09
C GLY A 445 -12.99 -22.80 11.15
#